data_AF-A0A162JPC2-F1
#
_entry.id   AF-A0A162JPC2-F1
#
_cell.length_a   1.000
_cell.length_b   1.000
_cell.length_c   1.000
_cell.angle_alpha   90.00
_cell.angle_beta   90.00
_cell.angle_gamma   90.00
#
_symmetry.space_group_name_H-M   'P 1'
#
loop_
_entity.id
_entity.type
_entity.pdbx_description
1 polymer ?
#
loop_
_entity_poly.entity_id
_entity_poly.type
_entity_poly.pdbx_seq_one_letter_code
_entity_poly.pdbx_strand_id
1 'polypeptide(L)'
;MGRKEEEQLAATLAKAMAMICVRNSMLEDLHAGPVPVTKTGDYSDVFVIDADGNHIPWGSVSRFDDEEMRDLMRQVVNRLYTFQTCFAEPQFQAVIDKWLGVTRTWDEPVLDERLAGRPV
;
A
#
# COMPACT_ATOMS: atom_id res chain seq x y z
N MET A 1 -16.69 9.91 23.38
CA MET A 1 -15.33 9.79 22.83
C MET A 1 -14.85 11.19 22.56
N GLY A 2 -13.65 11.55 22.98
CA GLY A 2 -13.06 12.84 22.63
C GLY A 2 -12.56 12.83 21.19
N ARG A 3 -12.52 14.00 20.53
CA ARG A 3 -12.00 14.14 19.15
C ARG A 3 -10.62 13.49 18.96
N LYS A 4 -9.74 13.61 19.96
CA LYS A 4 -8.41 12.99 19.95
C LYS A 4 -8.47 11.45 19.97
N GLU A 5 -9.42 10.87 20.69
CA GLU A 5 -9.62 9.42 20.74
C GLU A 5 -10.17 8.90 19.41
N GLU A 6 -11.09 9.65 18.79
CA GLU A 6 -11.60 9.38 17.43
C GLU A 6 -10.47 9.39 16.40
N GLU A 7 -9.61 10.41 16.44
CA GLU A 7 -8.45 10.54 15.55
C GLU A 7 -7.44 9.39 15.75
N GLN A 8 -7.16 9.01 17.00
CA GLN A 8 -6.28 7.88 17.32
C GLN A 8 -6.85 6.54 16.81
N LEU A 9 -8.16 6.33 16.98
CA LEU A 9 -8.84 5.13 16.48
C LEU A 9 -8.81 5.09 14.95
N ALA A 10 -9.09 6.21 14.29
CA ALA A 10 -9.01 6.31 12.83
C ALA A 10 -7.59 6.01 12.33
N ALA A 11 -6.56 6.53 12.99
CA ALA A 11 -5.16 6.26 12.64
C ALA A 11 -4.82 4.77 12.75
N THR A 12 -5.25 4.14 13.84
CA THR A 12 -5.05 2.71 14.08
C THR A 12 -5.72 1.87 12.99
N LEU A 13 -7.00 2.16 12.69
CA LEU A 13 -7.75 1.46 11.66
C LEU A 13 -7.15 1.66 10.27
N ALA A 14 -6.71 2.87 9.94
CA ALA A 14 -6.07 3.16 8.67
C ALA A 14 -4.80 2.33 8.47
N LYS A 15 -3.94 2.24 9.50
CA LYS A 15 -2.73 1.40 9.47
C LYS A 15 -3.07 -0.08 9.30
N ALA A 16 -4.08 -0.58 10.04
CA ALA A 16 -4.53 -1.97 9.91
C ALA A 16 -5.08 -2.27 8.50
N MET A 17 -5.93 -1.40 7.96
CA MET A 17 -6.49 -1.55 6.62
C MET A 17 -5.41 -1.50 5.54
N ALA A 18 -4.45 -0.58 5.63
CA ALA A 18 -3.34 -0.50 4.68
C ALA A 18 -2.48 -1.77 4.72
N MET A 19 -2.15 -2.29 5.90
CA MET A 19 -1.37 -3.52 6.03
C MET A 19 -2.14 -4.75 5.52
N ILE A 20 -3.38 -4.94 5.97
CA ILE A 20 -4.16 -6.15 5.68
C ILE A 20 -4.72 -6.14 4.26
N CYS A 21 -5.23 -5.01 3.79
CA CYS A 21 -5.96 -4.92 2.54
C CYS A 21 -5.07 -4.55 1.36
N VAL A 22 -4.00 -3.77 1.57
CA VAL A 22 -3.15 -3.26 0.49
C VAL A 22 -1.80 -3.96 0.47
N ARG A 23 -1.01 -3.85 1.54
CA ARG A 23 0.34 -4.44 1.56
C ARG A 23 0.30 -5.96 1.47
N ASN A 24 -0.59 -6.64 2.21
CA ASN A 24 -0.80 -8.09 2.14
C ASN A 24 -1.65 -8.52 0.91
N SER A 25 -1.31 -8.01 -0.25
CA SER A 25 -1.85 -8.40 -1.56
C SER A 25 -0.71 -8.75 -2.52
N MET A 26 -1.00 -8.89 -3.81
CA MET A 26 0.00 -8.99 -4.89
C MET A 26 1.12 -7.94 -4.77
N LEU A 27 0.86 -6.80 -4.11
CA LEU A 27 1.88 -5.77 -3.88
C LEU A 27 3.11 -6.29 -3.12
N GLU A 28 2.96 -7.23 -2.17
CA GLU A 28 4.11 -7.79 -1.45
C GLU A 28 4.95 -8.69 -2.37
N ASP A 29 4.33 -9.42 -3.30
CA ASP A 29 5.05 -10.24 -4.29
C ASP A 29 5.90 -9.36 -5.22
N LEU A 30 5.36 -8.22 -5.64
CA LEU A 30 6.11 -7.21 -6.40
C LEU A 30 7.27 -6.62 -5.59
N HIS A 31 7.03 -6.33 -4.30
CA HIS A 31 8.03 -5.76 -3.40
C HIS A 31 9.17 -6.74 -3.07
N ALA A 32 8.92 -8.05 -3.10
CA ALA A 32 9.93 -9.08 -2.86
C ALA A 32 10.94 -9.22 -4.02
N GLY A 33 10.68 -8.58 -5.16
CA GLY A 33 11.57 -8.57 -6.33
C GLY A 33 12.90 -7.83 -6.08
N PRO A 34 13.93 -8.12 -6.89
CA PRO A 34 15.21 -7.41 -6.80
C PRO A 34 15.05 -5.93 -7.16
N VAL A 35 15.57 -5.05 -6.29
CA VAL A 35 15.66 -3.62 -6.56
C VAL A 35 16.93 -3.33 -7.37
N PRO A 36 16.86 -2.55 -8.47
CA PRO A 36 18.05 -2.23 -9.25
C PRO A 36 19.04 -1.37 -8.45
N VAL A 37 20.33 -1.58 -8.71
CA VAL A 37 21.42 -0.76 -8.16
C VAL A 37 21.67 0.43 -9.08
N THR A 38 21.77 1.62 -8.50
CA THR A 38 22.16 2.87 -9.19
C THR A 38 23.46 3.41 -8.62
N LYS A 39 24.30 4.00 -9.47
CA LYS A 39 25.54 4.70 -9.06
C LYS A 39 25.33 6.20 -8.89
N THR A 40 24.29 6.77 -9.51
CA THR A 40 23.95 8.19 -9.40
C THR A 40 23.03 8.48 -8.22
N GLY A 41 22.25 7.48 -7.78
CA GLY A 41 21.29 7.60 -6.68
C GLY A 41 19.90 8.08 -7.10
N ASP A 42 19.78 8.67 -8.28
CA ASP A 42 18.52 9.14 -8.88
C ASP A 42 17.96 8.19 -9.95
N TYR A 43 18.62 7.04 -10.16
CA TYR A 43 18.25 6.02 -11.13
C TYR A 43 18.30 6.46 -12.60
N SER A 44 18.93 7.59 -12.93
CA SER A 44 19.11 8.02 -14.33
C SER A 44 20.00 7.07 -15.13
N ASP A 45 20.80 6.24 -14.45
CA ASP A 45 21.69 5.23 -15.01
C ASP A 45 21.08 3.82 -15.10
N VAL A 46 19.78 3.67 -14.77
CA VAL A 46 19.08 2.38 -14.78
C VAL A 46 18.04 2.34 -15.91
N PHE A 47 18.07 1.25 -16.68
CA PHE A 47 17.19 1.01 -17.81
C PHE A 47 16.62 -0.41 -17.79
N VAL A 48 15.39 -0.57 -18.27
CA VAL A 48 14.86 -1.85 -18.70
C VAL A 48 15.11 -1.97 -20.20
N ILE A 49 15.67 -3.09 -20.63
CA ILE A 49 15.83 -3.41 -22.05
C ILE A 49 14.73 -4.41 -22.41
N ASP A 50 13.81 -4.00 -23.29
CA ASP A 50 12.75 -4.89 -23.76
C ASP A 50 13.23 -5.83 -24.89
N ALA A 51 12.34 -6.72 -25.34
CA ALA A 51 12.65 -7.69 -26.39
C ALA A 51 12.93 -7.05 -27.76
N ASP A 52 12.47 -5.81 -27.99
CA ASP A 52 12.72 -5.03 -29.20
C ASP A 52 14.06 -4.26 -29.12
N GLY A 53 14.74 -4.33 -27.97
CA GLY A 53 16.01 -3.64 -27.72
C GLY A 53 15.85 -2.18 -27.30
N ASN A 54 14.64 -1.73 -26.96
CA ASN A 54 14.43 -0.37 -26.46
C ASN A 54 14.99 -0.23 -25.05
N HIS A 55 15.72 0.86 -24.80
CA HIS A 55 16.17 1.24 -23.47
C HIS A 55 15.13 2.15 -22.84
N ILE A 56 14.31 1.60 -21.94
CA ILE A 56 13.28 2.34 -21.22
C ILE A 56 13.88 2.81 -19.90
N PRO A 57 13.97 4.13 -19.63
CA PRO A 57 14.43 4.62 -18.34
C PRO A 57 13.60 4.05 -17.19
N TRP A 58 14.26 3.64 -16.10
CA TRP A 58 13.57 3.08 -14.93
C TRP A 58 12.52 4.02 -14.32
N GLY A 59 12.74 5.34 -14.42
CA GLY A 59 11.78 6.35 -13.97
C GLY A 59 10.48 6.39 -14.77
N SER A 60 10.48 5.89 -16.02
CA SER A 60 9.34 5.93 -16.93
C SER A 60 8.75 4.57 -17.28
N VAL A 61 9.36 3.47 -16.83
CA VAL A 61 8.84 2.12 -17.08
C VAL A 61 7.54 1.89 -16.29
N SER A 62 6.53 1.33 -16.95
CA SER A 62 5.37 0.80 -16.23
C SER A 62 5.80 -0.45 -15.46
N ARG A 63 5.57 -0.46 -14.14
CA ARG A 63 6.04 -1.54 -13.25
C ARG A 63 5.10 -2.74 -13.21
N PHE A 64 3.87 -2.56 -13.68
CA PHE A 64 2.90 -3.61 -13.87
C PHE A 64 1.98 -3.23 -15.05
N ASP A 65 1.42 -4.22 -15.72
CA ASP A 65 0.48 -4.04 -16.82
C ASP A 65 -0.99 -3.91 -16.35
N ASP A 66 -1.92 -3.77 -17.30
CA ASP A 66 -3.35 -3.63 -17.01
C ASP A 66 -3.94 -4.88 -16.34
N GLU A 67 -3.43 -6.07 -16.66
CA GLU A 67 -3.91 -7.32 -16.07
C GLU A 67 -3.45 -7.46 -14.62
N GLU A 68 -2.18 -7.16 -14.35
CA GLU A 68 -1.61 -7.10 -13.01
C GLU A 68 -2.31 -6.01 -12.16
N MET A 69 -2.56 -4.83 -12.72
CA MET A 69 -3.31 -3.77 -12.04
C MET A 69 -4.72 -4.24 -11.68
N ARG A 70 -5.41 -4.90 -12.62
CA ARG A 70 -6.75 -5.44 -12.39
C ARG A 70 -6.75 -6.51 -11.28
N ASP A 71 -5.75 -7.39 -11.25
CA ASP A 71 -5.64 -8.38 -10.18
C ASP A 71 -5.38 -7.72 -8.83
N LEU A 72 -4.44 -6.78 -8.75
CA LEU A 72 -4.15 -6.03 -7.52
C LEU A 72 -5.42 -5.36 -6.98
N MET A 73 -6.17 -4.64 -7.83
CA MET A 73 -7.38 -3.96 -7.39
C MET A 73 -8.49 -4.91 -6.94
N ARG A 74 -8.66 -6.05 -7.65
CA ARG A 74 -9.59 -7.10 -7.21
C ARG A 74 -9.22 -7.64 -5.82
N GLN A 75 -7.93 -7.90 -5.60
CA GLN A 75 -7.42 -8.37 -4.32
C GLN A 75 -7.66 -7.37 -3.18
N VAL A 76 -7.40 -6.08 -3.42
CA VAL A 76 -7.61 -4.99 -2.46
C VAL A 76 -9.09 -4.84 -2.12
N VAL A 77 -9.97 -4.77 -3.14
CA VAL A 77 -11.41 -4.60 -2.95
C VAL A 77 -12.02 -5.76 -2.15
N ASN A 78 -11.67 -7.00 -2.49
CA ASN A 78 -12.16 -8.17 -1.75
C ASN A 78 -11.73 -8.13 -0.28
N ARG A 79 -10.47 -7.76 0.00
CA ARG A 79 -9.96 -7.65 1.37
C ARG A 79 -10.61 -6.52 2.14
N LEU A 80 -10.85 -5.37 1.50
CA LEU A 80 -11.61 -4.26 2.11
C LEU A 80 -13.03 -4.68 2.48
N TYR A 81 -13.72 -5.39 1.57
CA TYR A 81 -15.05 -5.94 1.83
C TYR A 81 -15.05 -6.93 3.00
N THR A 82 -14.09 -7.86 3.03
CA THR A 82 -13.91 -8.79 4.15
C THR A 82 -13.62 -8.05 5.46
N PHE A 83 -12.71 -7.07 5.44
CA PHE A 83 -12.39 -6.29 6.63
C PHE A 83 -13.64 -5.62 7.20
N GLN A 84 -14.44 -4.97 6.37
CA GLN A 84 -15.67 -4.28 6.81
C GLN A 84 -16.74 -5.26 7.32
N THR A 85 -16.88 -6.41 6.66
CA THR A 85 -17.91 -7.41 7.01
C THR A 85 -17.55 -8.17 8.28
N CYS A 86 -16.28 -8.51 8.46
CA CYS A 86 -15.81 -9.34 9.56
C CYS A 86 -15.18 -8.53 10.71
N PHE A 87 -15.12 -7.19 10.62
CA PHE A 87 -14.41 -6.35 11.59
C PHE A 87 -14.76 -6.68 13.05
N ALA A 88 -16.05 -6.86 13.36
CA ALA A 88 -16.51 -7.12 14.72
C ALA A 88 -16.34 -8.57 15.19
N GLU A 89 -15.87 -9.46 14.32
CA GLU A 89 -15.68 -10.87 14.67
C GLU A 89 -14.43 -11.07 15.53
N PRO A 90 -14.50 -11.80 16.66
CA PRO A 90 -13.35 -11.98 17.56
C PRO A 90 -12.11 -12.56 16.87
N GLN A 91 -12.29 -13.53 15.97
CA GLN A 91 -11.21 -14.11 15.18
C GLN A 91 -10.51 -13.08 14.28
N PHE A 92 -11.25 -12.12 13.75
CA PHE A 92 -10.71 -11.11 12.85
C PHE A 92 -10.01 -9.99 13.63
N GLN A 93 -10.51 -9.66 14.82
CA GLN A 93 -9.82 -8.75 15.75
C GLN A 93 -8.40 -9.26 16.10
N ALA A 94 -8.22 -10.56 16.32
CA ALA A 94 -6.89 -11.14 16.52
C ALA A 94 -5.95 -10.97 15.31
N VAL A 95 -6.49 -10.98 14.08
CA VAL A 95 -5.72 -10.68 12.86
C VAL A 95 -5.32 -9.22 12.82
N ILE A 96 -6.22 -8.30 13.18
CA ILE A 96 -5.94 -6.87 13.27
C ILE A 96 -4.81 -6.61 14.27
N ASP A 97 -4.92 -7.14 15.49
CA ASP A 97 -3.92 -6.96 16.56
C ASP A 97 -2.54 -7.43 16.14
N LYS A 98 -2.46 -8.59 15.46
CA LYS A 98 -1.21 -9.12 14.92
C LYS A 98 -0.54 -8.13 13.97
N TRP A 99 -1.30 -7.58 13.02
CA TRP A 99 -0.74 -6.69 12.00
C TRP A 99 -0.46 -5.27 12.50
N LEU A 100 -1.22 -4.79 13.50
CA LEU A 100 -0.91 -3.55 14.21
C LEU A 100 0.44 -3.58 14.91
N GLY A 101 0.92 -4.76 15.32
CA GLY A 101 2.29 -4.93 15.82
C GLY A 101 3.36 -4.55 14.79
N VAL A 102 3.11 -4.85 13.50
CA VAL A 102 4.05 -4.60 12.40
C VAL A 102 4.06 -3.12 11.99
N THR A 103 2.91 -2.46 12.02
CA THR A 103 2.77 -1.05 11.59
C THR A 103 3.25 -0.03 12.63
N ARG A 104 3.80 -0.47 13.77
CA ARG A 104 4.37 0.42 14.81
C ARG A 104 5.53 1.27 14.31
N THR A 105 6.22 0.81 13.28
CA THR A 105 7.35 1.52 12.66
C THR A 105 6.91 2.50 11.58
N TRP A 106 5.61 2.54 11.26
CA TRP A 106 5.06 3.44 10.24
C TRP A 106 4.77 4.80 10.86
N ASP A 107 4.98 5.85 10.07
CA ASP A 107 4.60 7.21 10.43
C ASP A 107 3.11 7.32 10.78
N GLU A 108 2.75 8.33 11.56
CA GLU A 108 1.34 8.61 11.84
C GLU A 108 0.65 9.21 10.61
N PRO A 109 -0.59 8.79 10.30
CA PRO A 109 -1.31 9.32 9.15
C PRO A 109 -1.63 10.80 9.37
N VAL A 110 -1.48 11.58 8.30
CA VAL A 110 -1.85 12.99 8.24
C VAL A 110 -3.09 13.13 7.38
N LEU A 111 -3.96 14.06 7.73
CA LEU A 111 -5.14 14.37 6.92
C LEU A 111 -4.71 14.91 5.55
N ASP A 112 -5.15 14.26 4.48
CA ASP A 112 -5.03 14.81 3.13
C ASP A 112 -6.10 15.91 2.95
N GLU A 113 -5.69 17.17 3.09
CA GLU A 113 -6.59 18.34 3.01
C GLU A 113 -7.29 18.43 1.65
N ARG A 114 -6.61 18.02 0.56
CA ARG A 114 -7.19 18.04 -0.79
C ARG A 114 -8.27 16.99 -0.93
N LEU A 115 -8.02 15.76 -0.47
CA LEU A 115 -9.03 14.69 -0.47
C LEU A 115 -10.21 15.05 0.45
N ALA A 116 -9.95 15.76 1.54
CA ALA A 116 -10.96 16.29 2.44
C ALA A 116 -11.74 17.49 1.87
N GLY A 117 -11.43 17.94 0.66
CA GLY A 117 -12.13 19.04 -0.02
C GLY A 117 -11.86 20.42 0.57
N ARG A 118 -10.75 20.60 1.29
CA ARG A 118 -10.36 21.88 1.88
C ARG A 118 -9.39 22.62 0.97
N PRO A 119 -9.46 23.96 0.94
CA PRO A 119 -8.50 24.75 0.17
C PRO A 119 -7.09 24.55 0.74
N VAL A 120 -6.12 24.33 -0.16
CA VAL A 120 -4.68 24.21 0.13
C VAL A 120 -4.04 25.59 0.04
#